data_AF-A0A3S1BBE3-F1
#
_entry.id   AF-A0A3S1BBE3-F1
#
_cell.length_a   1.000
_cell.length_b   1.000
_cell.length_c   1.000
_cell.angle_alpha   90.00
_cell.angle_beta   90.00
_cell.angle_gamma   90.00
#
_symmetry.space_group_name_H-M   'P 1'
#
loop_
_entity.id
_entity.type
_entity.pdbx_description
1 polymer ?
#
loop_
_entity_poly.entity_id
_entity_poly.type
_entity_poly.pdbx_seq_one_letter_code
_entity_poly.pdbx_strand_id
1 'polypeptide(L)'
;MATAQDEDIHSSQDSVDQGMEDVVPSFSFSGCGFLGVYHIGVASCLRDHTDVVNRKEIRFAGASAGALVATTLLCDIDFGEMTRLFLEIAKVVRNKESRDLAQLLRAVMHQYLPDDAHLRLRNRLYVSMTILQGLKCGLVTDFRSKEHLIDCLLASAYVPGFIGWIPPGMDGDCFVDVHNRPLKDFSSSSTSSSPRHHSATSTSPQTSSTSTSS
;
A
#
# COMPACT_ATOMS: atom_id res chain seq x y z
N MET A 1 -53.79 -35.22 -48.14
CA MET A 1 -53.43 -36.03 -46.96
C MET A 1 -52.02 -36.57 -47.19
N ALA A 2 -50.99 -36.27 -46.41
CA ALA A 2 -50.67 -35.17 -45.47
C ALA A 2 -49.13 -35.27 -45.29
N THR A 3 -48.27 -34.29 -45.63
CA THR A 3 -47.92 -33.05 -44.89
C THR A 3 -47.46 -33.24 -43.44
N ALA A 4 -46.14 -33.32 -43.25
CA ALA A 4 -45.26 -32.96 -42.11
C ALA A 4 -43.89 -33.62 -42.42
N GLN A 5 -42.72 -33.00 -42.59
CA GLN A 5 -42.15 -31.72 -42.14
C GLN A 5 -42.37 -31.42 -40.66
N ASP A 6 -41.40 -31.88 -39.86
CA ASP A 6 -41.05 -31.57 -38.47
C ASP A 6 -39.61 -32.13 -38.28
N GLU A 7 -38.63 -31.51 -37.60
CA GLU A 7 -38.54 -30.16 -37.04
C GLU A 7 -37.10 -29.62 -37.22
N ASP A 8 -36.96 -28.29 -37.13
CA ASP A 8 -35.67 -27.60 -37.02
C ASP A 8 -34.94 -27.95 -35.71
N ILE A 9 -33.65 -28.29 -35.79
CA ILE A 9 -32.73 -28.19 -34.65
C ILE A 9 -31.83 -26.97 -34.88
N HIS A 10 -32.42 -25.80 -34.63
CA HIS A 10 -31.69 -24.53 -34.50
C HIS A 10 -31.80 -24.03 -33.05
N SER A 11 -30.72 -23.45 -32.53
CA SER A 11 -30.52 -23.12 -31.11
C SER A 11 -30.49 -24.37 -30.18
N SER A 12 -29.65 -24.47 -29.15
CA SER A 12 -29.10 -23.38 -28.33
C SER A 12 -27.72 -23.74 -27.79
N GLN A 13 -26.68 -22.99 -28.19
CA GLN A 13 -25.47 -22.79 -27.37
C GLN A 13 -24.74 -21.46 -27.61
N ASP A 14 -25.38 -20.51 -28.31
CA ASP A 14 -25.02 -19.09 -28.26
C ASP A 14 -25.63 -18.45 -27.02
N SER A 15 -24.96 -18.50 -25.86
CA SER A 15 -25.20 -17.61 -24.69
C SER A 15 -24.35 -17.96 -23.45
N VAL A 16 -23.01 -17.97 -23.57
CA VAL A 16 -22.12 -17.84 -22.40
C VAL A 16 -21.06 -16.74 -22.57
N ASP A 17 -21.22 -15.87 -23.58
CA ASP A 17 -20.47 -14.61 -23.71
C ASP A 17 -21.33 -13.44 -23.21
N GLN A 18 -21.92 -13.60 -22.01
CA GLN A 18 -22.45 -12.45 -21.27
C GLN A 18 -21.26 -11.68 -20.73
N GLY A 19 -20.99 -10.53 -21.35
CA GLY A 19 -19.79 -9.73 -21.13
C GLY A 19 -19.40 -9.64 -19.67
N MET A 20 -18.28 -10.28 -19.34
CA MET A 20 -17.45 -9.88 -18.22
C MET A 20 -17.14 -8.40 -18.45
N GLU A 21 -17.59 -7.51 -17.56
CA GLU A 21 -17.09 -6.13 -17.55
C GLU A 21 -15.55 -6.17 -17.52
N ASP A 22 -14.86 -5.12 -17.99
CA ASP A 22 -13.39 -5.06 -17.94
C ASP A 22 -12.89 -5.03 -16.47
N VAL A 23 -12.87 -6.20 -15.83
CA VAL A 23 -12.42 -6.40 -14.45
C VAL A 23 -10.91 -6.29 -14.47
N VAL A 24 -10.45 -5.06 -14.28
CA VAL A 24 -9.03 -4.74 -14.13
C VAL A 24 -8.48 -5.52 -12.94
N PRO A 25 -7.56 -6.49 -13.15
CA PRO A 25 -7.07 -7.32 -12.07
C PRO A 25 -6.26 -6.47 -11.07
N SER A 26 -6.21 -6.93 -9.83
CA SER A 26 -5.43 -6.30 -8.76
C SER A 26 -4.71 -7.38 -7.94
N PHE A 27 -3.48 -7.10 -7.54
CA PHE A 27 -2.62 -8.03 -6.80
C PHE A 27 -2.48 -7.60 -5.34
N SER A 28 -2.33 -8.54 -4.42
CA SER A 28 -2.15 -8.24 -2.99
C SER A 28 -1.07 -9.12 -2.38
N PHE A 29 0.00 -8.50 -1.88
CA PHE A 29 1.09 -9.17 -1.16
C PHE A 29 0.90 -9.03 0.36
N SER A 30 0.62 -10.13 1.04
CA SER A 30 0.40 -10.17 2.48
C SER A 30 1.66 -9.89 3.31
N GLY A 31 1.49 -9.41 4.54
CA GLY A 31 2.57 -9.25 5.51
C GLY A 31 3.09 -10.60 6.00
N CYS A 32 4.38 -10.87 5.80
CA CYS A 32 4.99 -12.18 6.09
C CYS A 32 6.39 -12.10 6.72
N GLY A 33 6.88 -10.90 7.06
CA GLY A 33 8.21 -10.70 7.65
C GLY A 33 9.32 -11.35 6.80
N PHE A 34 10.10 -12.26 7.40
CA PHE A 34 11.21 -12.94 6.73
C PHE A 34 10.78 -13.85 5.56
N LEU A 35 9.48 -14.23 5.47
CA LEU A 35 8.96 -14.91 4.29
C LEU A 35 8.82 -14.01 3.06
N GLY A 36 9.22 -12.72 3.13
CA GLY A 36 9.26 -11.80 1.99
C GLY A 36 10.01 -12.37 0.78
N VAL A 37 11.00 -13.25 0.99
CA VAL A 37 11.73 -13.97 -0.08
C VAL A 37 10.80 -14.87 -0.92
N TYR A 38 9.74 -15.44 -0.34
CA TYR A 38 8.72 -16.18 -1.11
C TYR A 38 7.94 -15.21 -2.02
N HIS A 39 7.54 -14.07 -1.50
CA HIS A 39 6.85 -13.03 -2.29
C HIS A 39 7.75 -12.45 -3.39
N ILE A 40 9.08 -12.36 -3.19
CA ILE A 40 10.04 -12.02 -4.25
C ILE A 40 9.97 -13.04 -5.41
N GLY A 41 9.93 -14.35 -5.10
CA GLY A 41 9.77 -15.38 -6.14
C GLY A 41 8.46 -15.23 -6.93
N VAL A 42 7.35 -14.95 -6.23
CA VAL A 42 6.05 -14.66 -6.87
C VAL A 42 6.13 -13.40 -7.73
N ALA A 43 6.77 -12.34 -7.26
CA ALA A 43 6.95 -11.09 -8.01
C ALA A 43 7.82 -11.27 -9.26
N SER A 44 8.88 -12.09 -9.20
CA SER A 44 9.65 -12.45 -10.40
C SER A 44 8.78 -13.16 -11.42
N CYS A 45 8.05 -14.21 -11.04
CA CYS A 45 7.12 -14.88 -11.95
C CYS A 45 6.08 -13.93 -12.58
N LEU A 46 5.55 -12.96 -11.82
CA LEU A 46 4.63 -11.96 -12.36
C LEU A 46 5.30 -11.05 -13.39
N ARG A 47 6.51 -10.55 -13.11
CA ARG A 47 7.28 -9.71 -14.05
C ARG A 47 7.69 -10.49 -15.31
N ASP A 48 8.12 -11.74 -15.13
CA ASP A 48 8.78 -12.53 -16.17
C ASP A 48 7.78 -13.25 -17.10
N HIS A 49 6.52 -13.42 -16.66
CA HIS A 49 5.48 -14.13 -17.42
C HIS A 49 4.21 -13.32 -17.74
N THR A 50 4.10 -12.05 -17.31
CA THR A 50 2.92 -11.21 -17.56
C THR A 50 3.29 -9.75 -17.82
N ASP A 51 2.39 -8.97 -18.41
CA ASP A 51 2.59 -7.54 -18.70
C ASP A 51 2.11 -6.60 -17.57
N VAL A 52 1.67 -7.15 -16.43
CA VAL A 52 0.91 -6.42 -15.40
C VAL A 52 1.67 -5.25 -14.77
N VAL A 53 3.00 -5.30 -14.79
CA VAL A 53 3.89 -4.24 -14.29
C VAL A 53 3.90 -3.01 -15.22
N ASN A 54 3.58 -3.17 -16.50
CA ASN A 54 3.49 -2.08 -17.48
C ASN A 54 2.08 -1.45 -17.53
N ARG A 55 1.05 -2.20 -17.14
CA ARG A 55 -0.35 -1.78 -17.11
C ARG A 55 -0.65 -0.88 -15.90
N LYS A 56 -0.90 0.40 -16.15
CA LYS A 56 -1.05 1.45 -15.10
C LYS A 56 -2.37 1.36 -14.34
N GLU A 57 -3.39 0.77 -14.95
CA GLU A 57 -4.70 0.52 -14.37
C GLU A 57 -4.68 -0.60 -13.31
N ILE A 58 -3.72 -1.52 -13.40
CA ILE A 58 -3.54 -2.62 -12.44
C ILE A 58 -2.94 -2.07 -11.14
N ARG A 59 -3.62 -2.41 -10.03
CA ARG A 59 -3.29 -1.98 -8.68
C ARG A 59 -2.64 -3.09 -7.88
N PHE A 60 -1.78 -2.70 -6.95
CA PHE A 60 -1.05 -3.59 -6.07
C PHE A 60 -1.27 -3.15 -4.62
N ALA A 61 -1.76 -4.04 -3.76
CA ALA A 61 -1.71 -3.87 -2.32
C ALA A 61 -0.50 -4.58 -1.72
N GLY A 62 0.01 -4.03 -0.63
CA GLY A 62 0.99 -4.70 0.21
C GLY A 62 0.87 -4.30 1.67
N ALA A 63 1.15 -5.24 2.56
CA ALA A 63 1.40 -4.97 3.97
C ALA A 63 2.82 -5.42 4.31
N SER A 64 3.57 -4.63 5.09
CA SER A 64 4.85 -5.06 5.67
C SER A 64 5.84 -5.53 4.60
N ALA A 65 6.45 -6.71 4.76
CA ALA A 65 7.29 -7.33 3.73
C ALA A 65 6.62 -7.40 2.34
N GLY A 66 5.30 -7.58 2.26
CA GLY A 66 4.54 -7.54 1.01
C GLY A 66 4.48 -6.15 0.37
N ALA A 67 4.44 -5.07 1.15
CA ALA A 67 4.54 -3.70 0.64
C ALA A 67 5.92 -3.41 0.04
N LEU A 68 6.98 -3.92 0.68
CA LEU A 68 8.35 -3.85 0.15
C LEU A 68 8.49 -4.62 -1.17
N VAL A 69 7.93 -5.83 -1.27
CA VAL A 69 7.94 -6.61 -2.52
C VAL A 69 7.14 -5.93 -3.64
N ALA A 70 5.92 -5.45 -3.35
CA ALA A 70 5.11 -4.72 -4.34
C ALA A 70 5.82 -3.45 -4.84
N THR A 71 6.51 -2.73 -3.95
CA THR A 71 7.37 -1.60 -4.30
C THR A 71 8.53 -2.03 -5.19
N THR A 72 9.21 -3.13 -4.84
CA THR A 72 10.35 -3.69 -5.59
C THR A 72 9.96 -4.01 -7.03
N LEU A 73 8.82 -4.70 -7.19
CA LEU A 73 8.23 -5.06 -8.49
C LEU A 73 7.87 -3.83 -9.33
N LEU A 74 7.23 -2.82 -8.72
CA LEU A 74 6.71 -1.65 -9.44
C LEU A 74 7.75 -0.57 -9.74
N CYS A 75 8.86 -0.53 -9.00
CA CYS A 75 9.97 0.38 -9.23
C CYS A 75 11.12 -0.24 -10.05
N ASP A 76 11.01 -1.52 -10.44
CA ASP A 76 12.06 -2.30 -11.10
C ASP A 76 13.38 -2.32 -10.31
N ILE A 77 13.26 -2.58 -9.00
CA ILE A 77 14.40 -2.77 -8.11
C ILE A 77 14.90 -4.22 -8.23
N ASP A 78 16.23 -4.42 -8.17
CA ASP A 78 16.81 -5.76 -8.19
C ASP A 78 16.25 -6.66 -7.07
N PHE A 79 15.63 -7.76 -7.47
CA PHE A 79 15.06 -8.74 -6.54
C PHE A 79 16.12 -9.42 -5.66
N GLY A 80 17.37 -9.48 -6.11
CA GLY A 80 18.50 -9.96 -5.32
C GLY A 80 18.82 -9.04 -4.15
N GLU A 81 18.86 -7.73 -4.36
CA GLU A 81 19.06 -6.73 -3.29
C GLU A 81 17.96 -6.76 -2.23
N MET A 82 16.70 -6.85 -2.64
CA MET A 82 15.58 -7.00 -1.70
C MET A 82 15.65 -8.34 -0.94
N THR A 83 16.10 -9.41 -1.61
CA THR A 83 16.35 -10.71 -0.97
C THR A 83 17.49 -10.63 0.05
N ARG A 84 18.60 -9.95 -0.27
CA ARG A 84 19.73 -9.70 0.64
C ARG A 84 19.27 -8.98 1.90
N LEU A 85 18.44 -7.94 1.77
CA LEU A 85 17.84 -7.22 2.89
C LEU A 85 17.02 -8.17 3.80
N PHE A 86 16.09 -8.95 3.24
CA PHE A 86 15.28 -9.87 4.06
C PHE A 86 16.14 -10.90 4.81
N LEU A 87 17.19 -11.42 4.16
CA LEU A 87 18.14 -12.36 4.78
C LEU A 87 19.03 -11.70 5.84
N GLU A 88 19.42 -10.43 5.66
CA GLU A 88 20.17 -9.66 6.67
C GLU A 88 19.32 -9.39 7.91
N ILE A 89 18.09 -8.88 7.75
CA ILE A 89 17.16 -8.66 8.87
C ILE A 89 16.92 -9.99 9.61
N ALA A 90 16.67 -11.09 8.88
CA ALA A 90 16.49 -12.41 9.48
C ALA A 90 17.74 -12.89 10.26
N LYS A 91 18.95 -12.59 9.76
CA LYS A 91 20.21 -12.90 10.47
C LYS A 91 20.33 -12.08 11.75
N VAL A 92 20.13 -10.76 11.68
CA VAL A 92 20.21 -9.83 12.82
C VAL A 92 19.26 -10.29 13.94
N VAL A 93 18.00 -10.58 13.60
CA VAL A 93 16.98 -11.03 14.57
C VAL A 93 17.33 -12.40 15.16
N ARG A 94 17.71 -13.38 14.32
CA ARG A 94 18.09 -14.73 14.78
C ARG A 94 19.30 -14.69 15.73
N ASN A 95 20.28 -13.84 15.44
CA ASN A 95 21.50 -13.68 16.23
C ASN A 95 21.29 -12.79 17.47
N LYS A 96 20.13 -12.14 17.63
CA LYS A 96 19.85 -11.12 18.65
C LYS A 96 20.87 -9.96 18.62
N GLU A 97 21.32 -9.60 17.41
CA GLU A 97 22.24 -8.49 17.21
C GLU A 97 21.52 -7.16 17.51
N SER A 98 22.13 -6.30 18.33
CA SER A 98 21.61 -4.96 18.66
C SER A 98 21.85 -3.97 17.50
N ARG A 99 21.15 -4.16 16.38
CA ARG A 99 21.16 -3.26 15.22
C ARG A 99 19.78 -2.64 15.00
N ASP A 100 19.78 -1.38 14.57
CA ASP A 100 18.58 -0.68 14.16
C ASP A 100 18.10 -1.20 12.79
N LEU A 101 17.03 -2.00 12.82
CA LEU A 101 16.41 -2.58 11.63
C LEU A 101 15.64 -1.56 10.80
N ALA A 102 15.10 -0.50 11.43
CA ALA A 102 14.41 0.57 10.73
C ALA A 102 15.44 1.41 9.92
N GLN A 103 16.59 1.70 10.51
CA GLN A 103 17.68 2.39 9.82
C GLN A 103 18.28 1.55 8.68
N LEU A 104 18.43 0.22 8.88
CA LEU A 104 18.85 -0.70 7.82
C LEU A 104 17.85 -0.69 6.64
N LEU A 105 16.55 -0.84 6.93
CA LEU A 105 15.50 -0.79 5.92
C LEU A 105 15.50 0.56 5.18
N ARG A 106 15.53 1.68 5.91
CA ARG A 106 15.57 3.03 5.34
C ARG A 106 16.77 3.22 4.41
N ALA A 107 17.96 2.77 4.81
CA ALA A 107 19.17 2.88 3.99
C ALA A 107 19.01 2.16 2.64
N VAL A 108 18.53 0.91 2.65
CA VAL A 108 18.29 0.13 1.42
C VAL A 108 17.19 0.77 0.56
N MET A 109 16.14 1.33 1.17
CA MET A 109 15.10 2.04 0.42
C MET A 109 15.63 3.31 -0.25
N HIS A 110 16.41 4.17 0.42
CA HIS A 110 16.99 5.35 -0.22
C HIS A 110 17.96 4.99 -1.36
N GLN A 111 18.74 3.92 -1.19
CA GLN A 111 19.75 3.45 -2.15
C GLN A 111 19.13 2.94 -3.45
N TYR A 112 18.01 2.20 -3.38
CA TYR A 112 17.45 1.51 -4.55
C TYR A 112 16.15 2.11 -5.10
N LEU A 113 15.39 2.92 -4.34
CA LEU A 113 14.23 3.60 -4.91
C LEU A 113 14.67 4.68 -5.91
N PRO A 114 14.11 4.72 -7.13
CA PRO A 114 14.29 5.86 -8.02
C PRO A 114 13.65 7.11 -7.42
N ASP A 115 14.16 8.31 -7.74
CA ASP A 115 13.72 9.55 -7.08
C ASP A 115 12.25 9.90 -7.37
N ASP A 116 11.73 9.47 -8.51
CA ASP A 116 10.32 9.59 -8.91
C ASP A 116 9.45 8.41 -8.42
N ALA A 117 9.95 7.48 -7.60
CA ALA A 117 9.19 6.31 -7.11
C ALA A 117 7.82 6.68 -6.54
N HIS A 118 7.76 7.74 -5.73
CA HIS A 118 6.52 8.25 -5.15
C HIS A 118 5.47 8.66 -6.20
N LEU A 119 5.90 9.13 -7.38
CA LEU A 119 5.02 9.44 -8.52
C LEU A 119 4.61 8.17 -9.27
N ARG A 120 5.54 7.22 -9.47
CA ARG A 120 5.27 5.92 -10.13
C ARG A 120 4.24 5.07 -9.39
N LEU A 121 4.26 5.15 -8.06
CA LEU A 121 3.44 4.33 -7.16
C LEU A 121 2.12 5.00 -6.74
N ARG A 122 1.97 6.31 -6.99
CA ARG A 122 0.78 7.09 -6.64
C ARG A 122 -0.48 6.47 -7.27
N ASN A 123 -1.49 6.18 -6.44
CA ASN A 123 -2.74 5.50 -6.81
C ASN A 123 -2.57 4.11 -7.47
N ARG A 124 -1.37 3.53 -7.38
CA ARG A 124 -1.02 2.22 -7.97
C ARG A 124 -0.58 1.22 -6.90
N LEU A 125 0.20 1.66 -5.93
CA LEU A 125 0.53 0.93 -4.72
C LEU A 125 -0.40 1.35 -3.57
N TYR A 126 -0.92 0.37 -2.84
CA TYR A 126 -1.82 0.51 -1.71
C TYR A 126 -1.12 -0.10 -0.49
N VAL A 127 -0.47 0.74 0.32
CA VAL A 127 0.27 0.31 1.51
C VAL A 127 -0.70 0.20 2.68
N SER A 128 -0.87 -1.02 3.19
CA SER A 128 -1.68 -1.32 4.38
C SER A 128 -0.88 -1.12 5.66
N MET A 129 -1.50 -0.49 6.65
CA MET A 129 -0.88 -0.18 7.94
C MET A 129 -1.97 -0.05 9.02
N THR A 130 -1.67 -0.46 10.25
CA THR A 130 -2.61 -0.37 11.39
C THR A 130 -2.27 0.83 12.25
N ILE A 131 -3.24 1.70 12.49
CA ILE A 131 -3.08 2.87 13.37
C ILE A 131 -3.20 2.39 14.83
N LEU A 132 -2.14 2.63 15.63
CA LEU A 132 -2.07 2.26 17.04
C LEU A 132 -3.17 2.93 17.88
N GLN A 133 -3.42 4.22 17.63
CA GLN A 133 -4.52 4.95 18.26
C GLN A 133 -5.85 4.58 17.58
N GLY A 134 -6.45 3.48 18.05
CA GLY A 134 -7.79 3.04 17.65
C GLY A 134 -7.85 1.72 16.88
N LEU A 135 -6.72 1.04 16.64
CA LEU A 135 -6.64 -0.28 15.99
C LEU A 135 -7.30 -0.35 14.60
N LYS A 136 -7.37 0.78 13.89
CA LYS A 136 -7.95 0.84 12.54
C LYS A 136 -6.88 0.56 11.49
N CYS A 137 -7.17 -0.34 10.55
CA CYS A 137 -6.35 -0.51 9.37
C CYS A 137 -6.67 0.61 8.36
N GLY A 138 -5.63 1.31 7.91
CA GLY A 138 -5.69 2.30 6.85
C GLY A 138 -4.93 1.82 5.60
N LEU A 139 -5.23 2.46 4.47
CA LEU A 139 -4.47 2.34 3.23
C LEU A 139 -3.87 3.70 2.89
N VAL A 140 -2.58 3.72 2.56
CA VAL A 140 -1.93 4.87 1.93
C VAL A 140 -1.69 4.57 0.46
N THR A 141 -2.21 5.44 -0.39
CA THR A 141 -2.11 5.36 -1.86
C THR A 141 -1.48 6.62 -2.47
N ASP A 142 -1.36 7.69 -1.69
CA ASP A 142 -0.89 9.01 -2.12
C ASP A 142 0.46 9.31 -1.47
N PHE A 143 1.52 9.33 -2.29
CA PHE A 143 2.89 9.54 -1.81
C PHE A 143 3.38 10.93 -2.23
N ARG A 144 3.56 11.82 -1.23
CA ARG A 144 3.92 13.23 -1.45
C ARG A 144 5.38 13.46 -1.87
N SER A 145 6.26 12.53 -1.53
CA SER A 145 7.70 12.54 -1.86
C SER A 145 8.28 11.13 -1.74
N LYS A 146 9.50 10.90 -2.25
CA LYS A 146 10.25 9.64 -2.03
C LYS A 146 10.37 9.33 -0.53
N GLU A 147 10.61 10.34 0.29
CA GLU A 147 10.80 10.15 1.73
C GLU A 147 9.47 9.81 2.42
N HIS A 148 8.35 10.41 2.00
CA HIS A 148 7.02 10.03 2.48
C HIS A 148 6.66 8.58 2.13
N LEU A 149 7.04 8.11 0.93
CA LEU A 149 6.90 6.70 0.55
C LEU A 149 7.76 5.79 1.45
N ILE A 150 9.02 6.16 1.71
CA ILE A 150 9.91 5.41 2.59
C ILE A 150 9.34 5.33 4.01
N ASP A 151 8.86 6.45 4.56
CA ASP A 151 8.22 6.50 5.87
C ASP A 151 6.97 5.61 5.93
N CYS A 152 6.15 5.61 4.87
CA CYS A 152 4.99 4.71 4.75
C CYS A 152 5.40 3.22 4.75
N LEU A 153 6.47 2.87 4.03
CA LEU A 153 6.97 1.49 3.96
C LEU A 153 7.57 1.04 5.29
N LEU A 154 8.33 1.91 5.97
CA LEU A 154 8.82 1.65 7.33
C LEU A 154 7.65 1.46 8.30
N ALA A 155 6.67 2.36 8.30
CA ALA A 155 5.47 2.29 9.13
C ALA A 155 4.67 1.00 8.90
N SER A 156 4.54 0.57 7.64
CA SER A 156 3.86 -0.68 7.26
C SER A 156 4.64 -1.94 7.66
N ALA A 157 5.97 -1.86 7.74
CA ALA A 157 6.83 -2.97 8.18
C ALA A 157 7.11 -2.95 9.70
N TYR A 158 6.71 -1.90 10.41
CA TYR A 158 7.10 -1.70 11.80
C TYR A 158 6.31 -2.59 12.76
N VAL A 159 7.00 -3.59 13.32
CA VAL A 159 6.49 -4.47 14.38
C VAL A 159 7.11 -4.06 15.74
N PRO A 160 6.30 -3.54 16.69
CA PRO A 160 6.75 -3.21 18.04
C PRO A 160 7.46 -4.38 18.72
N GLY A 161 8.57 -4.08 19.40
CA GLY A 161 9.40 -5.07 20.09
C GLY A 161 10.34 -5.88 19.18
N PHE A 162 10.17 -5.84 17.85
CA PHE A 162 11.10 -6.45 16.89
C PHE A 162 11.94 -5.42 16.14
N ILE A 163 11.31 -4.34 15.64
CA ILE A 163 12.00 -3.30 14.84
C ILE A 163 12.25 -2.03 15.65
N GLY A 164 11.49 -1.80 16.73
CA GLY A 164 11.72 -0.72 17.69
C GLY A 164 10.66 -0.66 18.78
N TRP A 165 10.71 0.42 19.59
CA TRP A 165 9.67 0.78 20.56
C TRP A 165 8.90 2.07 20.21
N ILE A 166 9.51 2.97 19.42
CA ILE A 166 8.86 4.20 18.94
C ILE A 166 8.47 4.01 17.47
N PRO A 167 7.17 3.89 17.13
CA PRO A 167 6.71 3.84 15.75
C PRO A 167 6.97 5.17 15.02
N PRO A 168 7.23 5.16 13.71
CA PRO A 168 7.31 6.39 12.93
C PRO A 168 5.95 7.09 12.93
N GLY A 169 5.94 8.35 13.38
CA GLY A 169 4.77 9.21 13.33
C GLY A 169 4.66 9.87 11.96
N MET A 170 3.50 9.78 11.31
CA MET A 170 3.19 10.52 10.09
C MET A 170 1.93 11.37 10.31
N ASP A 171 1.98 12.66 9.97
CA ASP A 171 0.87 13.62 10.07
C ASP A 171 0.17 13.74 11.45
N GLY A 172 0.85 13.29 12.51
CA GLY A 172 0.35 13.24 13.89
C GLY A 172 -0.21 11.89 14.32
N ASP A 173 -0.35 10.94 13.38
CA ASP A 173 -0.81 9.58 13.62
C ASP A 173 0.34 8.56 13.71
N CYS A 174 0.03 7.39 14.25
CA CYS A 174 1.00 6.45 14.82
C CYS A 174 0.71 5.04 14.28
N PHE A 175 1.65 4.45 13.53
CA PHE A 175 1.39 3.29 12.66
C PHE A 175 2.23 2.04 13.02
N VAL A 176 1.64 0.85 12.88
CA VAL A 176 2.18 -0.48 13.18
C VAL A 176 1.64 -1.54 12.21
N ASP A 177 2.40 -2.60 11.98
CA ASP A 177 1.91 -3.84 11.36
C ASP A 177 1.16 -4.74 12.37
N VAL A 178 -0.17 -4.85 12.25
CA VAL A 178 -1.02 -5.78 13.04
C VAL A 178 -1.88 -6.70 12.15
N HIS A 179 -1.89 -6.54 10.83
CA HIS A 179 -2.91 -7.14 9.97
C HIS A 179 -2.37 -7.92 8.76
N ASN A 180 -2.26 -9.24 8.94
CA ASN A 180 -1.99 -10.21 7.88
C ASN A 180 -3.28 -10.71 7.21
N ARG A 181 -4.08 -9.80 6.62
CA ARG A 181 -5.23 -10.18 5.77
C ARG A 181 -5.05 -9.63 4.35
N PRO A 182 -5.35 -10.42 3.29
CA PRO A 182 -5.48 -9.86 1.96
C PRO A 182 -6.65 -8.88 1.95
N LEU A 183 -6.48 -7.73 1.28
CA LEU A 183 -7.56 -6.76 1.13
C LEU A 183 -8.66 -7.35 0.25
N LYS A 184 -9.87 -7.45 0.81
CA LYS A 184 -11.01 -8.07 0.13
C LYS A 184 -11.76 -7.12 -0.80
N ASP A 185 -11.70 -5.81 -0.56
CA ASP A 185 -12.50 -4.82 -1.29
C ASP A 185 -11.63 -3.71 -1.86
N PHE A 186 -11.22 -3.88 -3.13
CA PHE A 186 -10.56 -2.85 -3.94
C PHE A 186 -11.55 -1.95 -4.69
N SER A 187 -12.85 -2.23 -4.58
CA SER A 187 -13.93 -1.68 -5.43
C SER A 187 -14.53 -0.36 -4.96
N SER A 188 -14.08 0.21 -3.84
CA SER A 188 -14.55 1.54 -3.39
C SER A 188 -13.42 2.43 -2.90
N SER A 189 -13.34 3.63 -3.50
CA SER A 189 -12.39 4.67 -3.16
C SER A 189 -12.70 5.31 -1.81
N SER A 190 -12.28 4.64 -0.73
CA SER A 190 -12.29 5.20 0.63
C SER A 190 -11.07 6.09 0.86
N THR A 191 -11.01 7.21 0.13
CA THR A 191 -9.97 8.24 0.34
C THR A 191 -10.17 8.90 1.70
N SER A 192 -9.29 8.61 2.65
CA SER A 192 -9.26 9.29 3.95
C SER A 192 -8.63 10.68 3.83
N SER A 193 -9.30 11.61 3.16
CA SER A 193 -8.94 13.03 3.19
C SER A 193 -9.37 13.65 4.52
N SER A 194 -8.48 13.70 5.50
CA SER A 194 -8.74 14.34 6.80
C SER A 194 -9.06 15.84 6.64
N PRO A 195 -10.30 16.31 6.92
CA PRO A 195 -10.65 17.71 6.78
C PRO A 195 -10.40 18.44 8.10
N ARG A 196 -9.23 19.07 8.25
CA ARG A 196 -9.00 20.03 9.34
C ARG A 196 -9.43 21.43 8.90
N HIS A 197 -10.68 21.78 9.22
CA HIS A 197 -11.15 23.16 9.15
C HIS A 197 -10.28 24.06 10.03
N HIS A 198 -9.64 25.07 9.43
CA HIS A 198 -9.20 26.24 10.17
C HIS A 198 -10.41 27.16 10.37
N SER A 199 -11.11 26.98 11.50
CA SER A 199 -12.09 27.96 11.97
C SER A 199 -11.37 29.24 12.39
N ALA A 200 -11.58 30.30 11.62
CA ALA A 200 -11.00 31.61 11.90
C ALA A 200 -11.48 32.14 13.26
N THR A 201 -10.54 32.54 14.12
CA THR A 201 -10.87 33.28 15.34
C THR A 201 -10.77 34.77 15.07
N SER A 202 -11.94 35.35 14.82
CA SER A 202 -12.34 36.76 14.96
C SER A 202 -11.26 37.79 15.32
N THR A 203 -11.05 38.75 14.42
CA THR A 203 -10.46 40.07 14.71
C THR A 203 -11.34 40.88 15.66
N SER A 204 -10.80 41.33 16.81
CA SER A 204 -11.46 42.30 17.67
C SER A 204 -11.35 43.72 17.09
N PRO A 205 -12.46 44.48 16.94
CA PRO A 205 -12.39 45.89 16.59
C PRO A 205 -12.11 46.76 17.82
N GLN A 206 -11.17 47.70 17.70
CA GLN A 206 -11.08 48.84 18.62
C GLN A 206 -12.13 49.90 18.23
N THR A 207 -12.97 50.31 19.18
CA THR A 207 -13.56 51.66 19.20
C THR A 207 -13.66 52.17 20.63
N SER A 208 -13.44 53.48 20.79
CA SER A 208 -13.24 54.18 22.05
C SER A 208 -14.43 55.08 22.43
N SER A 209 -14.81 55.08 23.71
CA SER A 209 -15.33 56.27 24.44
C SER A 209 -15.43 55.95 25.95
N THR A 210 -14.81 56.72 26.88
CA THR A 210 -15.42 57.85 27.63
C THR A 210 -16.87 57.58 28.09
N SER A 211 -17.30 57.74 29.35
CA SER A 211 -16.73 58.34 30.58
C SER A 211 -17.33 57.62 31.85
N THR A 212 -17.20 58.00 33.14
CA THR A 212 -16.92 59.29 33.81
C THR A 212 -16.46 59.07 35.28
N SER A 213 -16.15 60.17 36.00
CA SER A 213 -16.04 60.36 37.47
C SER A 213 -17.25 59.85 38.28
N SER A 214 -17.15 59.44 39.55
CA SER A 214 -16.46 60.07 40.68
C SER A 214 -16.13 59.09 41.82
#